data_AF-H1SF03-F1
#
_entry.id   AF-H1SF03-F1
#
_cell.length_a   1.000
_cell.length_b   1.000
_cell.length_c   1.000
_cell.angle_alpha   90.00
_cell.angle_beta   90.00
_cell.angle_gamma   90.00
#
_symmetry.space_group_name_H-M   'P 1'
#
loop_
_entity.id
_entity.type
_entity.pdbx_description
1 polymer ?
#
loop_
_entity_poly.entity_id
_entity_poly.type
_entity_poly.pdbx_seq_one_letter_code
_entity_poly.pdbx_strand_id
1 'polypeptide(L)'
;MLRCTTLIVSLLMLLVTFSAGDAHWIAGAGIADRGLQGGAFVWLFLFCFLAYIPLVVLVASYMLRDLLALYLYRNQRAAVNLVLFSVMPSIALYRFNAWFVSEIL
;
A
#
# COMPACT_ATOMS: atom_id res chain seq x y z
N MET A 1 17.63 2.39 -0.20
CA MET A 1 16.75 3.56 -0.33
C MET A 1 15.34 3.20 -0.80
N LEU A 2 15.16 2.48 -1.92
CA LEU A 2 13.82 2.06 -2.40
C LEU A 2 12.97 1.25 -1.39
N ARG A 3 13.61 0.45 -0.51
CA ARG A 3 12.91 -0.30 0.55
C ARG A 3 12.16 0.60 1.54
N CYS A 4 12.72 1.77 1.87
CA CYS A 4 12.03 2.71 2.75
C CYS A 4 10.88 3.41 2.01
N THR A 5 11.09 3.76 0.74
CA THR A 5 10.03 4.37 -0.10
C THR A 5 8.84 3.43 -0.25
N THR A 6 9.08 2.16 -0.52
CA THR A 6 8.01 1.15 -0.63
C THR A 6 7.24 0.98 0.67
N LEU A 7 7.92 0.98 1.82
CA LEU A 7 7.30 0.93 3.13
C LEU A 7 6.45 2.18 3.42
N ILE A 8 6.97 3.38 3.14
CA ILE A 8 6.23 4.65 3.31
C ILE A 8 4.96 4.67 2.46
N VAL A 9 5.05 4.30 1.19
CA VAL A 9 3.86 4.30 0.32
C VAL A 9 2.85 3.23 0.75
N SER A 10 3.32 2.07 1.23
CA SER A 10 2.43 1.05 1.78
C SER A 10 1.71 1.53 3.06
N LEU A 11 2.41 2.26 3.92
CA LEU A 11 1.77 2.89 5.10
C LEU A 11 0.78 3.99 4.71
N LEU A 12 1.03 4.75 3.64
CA LEU A 12 0.07 5.71 3.10
C LEU A 12 -1.19 5.02 2.58
N MET A 13 -1.06 3.87 1.91
CA MET A 13 -2.22 3.05 1.53
C MET A 13 -3.03 2.60 2.75
N LEU A 14 -2.34 2.17 3.82
CA LEU A 14 -2.98 1.81 5.07
C LEU A 14 -3.71 3.02 5.69
N LEU A 15 -3.09 4.21 5.66
CA LEU A 15 -3.70 5.46 6.13
C LEU A 15 -5.00 5.75 5.39
N VAL A 16 -5.03 5.59 4.05
CA VAL A 16 -6.24 5.75 3.23
C VAL A 16 -7.35 4.81 3.70
N THR A 17 -7.02 3.54 3.96
CA THR A 17 -8.03 2.57 4.43
C THR A 17 -8.63 2.93 5.78
N PHE A 18 -7.85 3.51 6.70
CA PHE A 18 -8.35 3.90 8.02
C PHE A 18 -9.07 5.25 8.01
N SER A 19 -8.66 6.19 7.16
CA SER A 19 -9.30 7.51 7.05
C SER A 19 -10.63 7.45 6.31
N ALA A 20 -10.92 6.34 5.63
CA ALA A 20 -12.11 6.15 4.82
C ALA A 20 -13.21 5.37 5.54
N GLY A 21 -13.28 5.40 6.88
CA GLY A 21 -14.33 4.72 7.68
C GLY A 21 -15.78 5.13 7.37
N ASP A 22 -15.96 6.06 6.43
CA ASP A 22 -17.21 6.37 5.75
C ASP A 22 -16.83 6.89 4.35
N ALA A 23 -16.93 6.06 3.30
CA ALA A 23 -16.68 6.41 1.89
C ALA A 23 -17.60 7.52 1.30
N HIS A 24 -18.17 8.37 2.15
CA HIS A 24 -18.99 9.52 1.79
C HIS A 24 -18.22 10.54 0.94
N TRP A 25 -16.90 10.59 1.05
CA TRP A 25 -16.03 11.38 0.17
C TRP A 25 -15.93 10.83 -1.27
N ILE A 26 -16.28 9.55 -1.48
CA ILE A 26 -16.38 8.90 -2.79
C ILE A 26 -17.78 9.10 -3.38
N ALA A 27 -18.83 8.98 -2.54
CA ALA A 27 -20.23 9.11 -2.96
C ALA A 27 -20.63 10.53 -3.41
N GLY A 28 -19.96 11.57 -2.90
CA GLY A 28 -20.12 12.96 -3.37
C GLY A 28 -19.39 13.28 -4.70
N ALA A 29 -18.69 12.32 -5.31
CA ALA A 29 -17.81 12.56 -6.45
C ALA A 29 -18.56 12.55 -7.80
N GLY A 30 -19.53 13.45 -7.97
CA GLY A 30 -19.89 13.93 -9.30
C GLY A 30 -18.64 14.51 -9.96
N ILE A 31 -18.38 14.15 -11.22
CA ILE A 31 -17.17 14.54 -11.98
C ILE A 31 -16.94 16.06 -11.99
N ALA A 32 -17.98 16.86 -11.74
CA ALA A 32 -17.97 18.32 -11.76
C ALA A 32 -17.50 19.02 -10.46
N ASP A 33 -17.62 18.41 -9.27
CA ASP A 33 -17.29 19.07 -7.98
C ASP A 33 -15.86 18.82 -7.48
N ARG A 34 -15.02 18.21 -8.33
CA ARG A 34 -13.64 17.76 -8.02
C ARG A 34 -12.65 18.87 -7.66
N GLY A 35 -13.05 20.13 -7.73
CA GLY A 35 -12.14 21.27 -7.64
C GLY A 35 -11.79 21.74 -6.23
N LEU A 36 -12.70 21.66 -5.24
CA LEU A 36 -12.57 22.56 -4.08
C LEU A 36 -12.70 22.00 -2.65
N GLN A 37 -13.24 20.81 -2.38
CA GLN A 37 -13.38 20.36 -0.96
C GLN A 37 -12.97 18.91 -0.65
N GLY A 38 -12.87 18.01 -1.64
CA GLY A 38 -12.41 16.62 -1.44
C GLY A 38 -11.02 16.30 -2.00
N GLY A 39 -10.32 17.29 -2.57
CA GLY A 39 -9.22 17.06 -3.51
C GLY A 39 -8.06 16.22 -2.95
N ALA A 40 -7.52 16.55 -1.78
CA ALA A 40 -6.28 15.94 -1.30
C ALA A 40 -6.40 14.42 -1.05
N PHE A 41 -7.50 13.95 -0.47
CA PHE A 41 -7.72 12.52 -0.23
C PHE A 41 -7.99 11.75 -1.53
N VAL A 42 -8.73 12.35 -2.47
CA VAL A 42 -8.97 11.75 -3.80
C VAL A 42 -7.66 11.61 -4.58
N TRP A 43 -6.80 12.64 -4.57
CA TRP A 43 -5.48 12.57 -5.20
C TRP A 43 -4.58 11.53 -4.53
N LEU A 44 -4.60 11.43 -3.20
CA LEU A 44 -3.82 10.45 -2.45
C LEU A 44 -4.32 9.02 -2.71
N PHE A 45 -5.64 8.83 -2.80
CA PHE A 45 -6.25 7.57 -3.22
C PHE A 45 -5.85 7.20 -4.65
N LEU A 46 -5.95 8.13 -5.61
CA LEU A 46 -5.60 7.87 -7.00
C LEU A 46 -4.12 7.53 -7.15
N PHE A 47 -3.25 8.21 -6.41
CA PHE A 47 -1.83 7.89 -6.32
C PHE A 47 -1.61 6.48 -5.76
N CYS A 48 -2.27 6.13 -4.65
CA CYS A 48 -2.19 4.79 -4.06
C CYS A 48 -2.69 3.72 -5.04
N PHE A 49 -3.82 3.95 -5.70
CA PHE A 49 -4.39 3.04 -6.69
C PHE A 49 -3.43 2.79 -7.86
N LEU A 50 -2.83 3.85 -8.42
CA LEU A 50 -1.83 3.71 -9.49
C LEU A 50 -0.55 3.03 -9.01
N ALA A 51 -0.13 3.30 -7.78
CA ALA A 51 1.09 2.74 -7.20
C ALA A 51 0.92 1.30 -6.72
N TYR A 52 -0.31 0.78 -6.60
CA TYR A 52 -0.60 -0.54 -6.05
C TYR A 52 0.09 -1.67 -6.84
N ILE A 53 -0.13 -1.75 -8.15
CA ILE A 53 0.45 -2.80 -9.00
C ILE A 53 1.99 -2.81 -8.93
N PRO A 54 2.71 -1.68 -9.15
CA PRO A 54 4.17 -1.70 -9.05
C PRO A 54 4.66 -2.02 -7.64
N LEU A 55 3.94 -1.61 -6.58
CA LEU A 55 4.28 -1.97 -5.21
C LEU A 55 4.13 -3.46 -4.92
N VAL A 56 3.06 -4.10 -5.39
CA VAL A 56 2.89 -5.56 -5.25
C VAL A 56 4.07 -6.30 -5.87
N VAL A 57 4.46 -5.93 -7.09
CA VAL A 57 5.61 -6.55 -7.79
C VAL A 57 6.91 -6.32 -7.02
N LEU A 58 7.14 -5.09 -6.54
CA LEU A 58 8.32 -4.74 -5.75
C LEU A 58 8.39 -5.54 -4.43
N VAL A 59 7.29 -5.57 -3.67
CA VAL A 59 7.22 -6.29 -2.39
C VAL A 59 7.43 -7.79 -2.59
N ALA A 60 6.81 -8.39 -3.62
CA ALA A 60 7.04 -9.79 -3.97
C ALA A 60 8.51 -10.07 -4.34
N SER A 61 9.14 -9.18 -5.12
CA SER A 61 10.54 -9.32 -5.49
C SER A 61 11.49 -9.22 -4.28
N TYR A 62 11.18 -8.35 -3.32
CA TYR A 62 11.95 -8.23 -2.08
C TYR A 62 11.74 -9.44 -1.17
N MET A 63 10.51 -9.96 -1.10
CA MET A 63 10.18 -11.18 -0.36
C MET A 63 11.04 -12.35 -0.86
N LEU A 64 11.02 -12.60 -2.17
CA LEU A 64 11.79 -13.68 -2.78
C LEU A 64 13.30 -13.53 -2.53
N ARG A 65 13.84 -12.32 -2.67
CA ARG A 65 15.26 -12.05 -2.41
C ARG A 65 15.64 -12.28 -0.95
N ASP A 66 14.85 -11.78 0.00
CA ASP A 66 15.16 -11.93 1.42
C ASP A 66 14.98 -13.39 1.87
N LEU A 67 14.01 -14.12 1.30
CA LEU A 67 13.78 -15.54 1.57
C LEU A 67 14.91 -16.42 1.00
N LEU A 68 15.38 -16.12 -0.21
CA LEU A 68 16.55 -16.76 -0.80
C LEU A 68 17.83 -16.47 0.03
N ALA A 69 17.99 -15.23 0.51
CA ALA A 69 19.13 -14.85 1.34
C ALA A 69 19.11 -15.53 2.72
N LEU A 70 17.92 -15.70 3.30
CA LEU A 70 17.73 -16.44 4.55
C LEU A 70 18.08 -17.92 4.36
N TYR A 71 17.64 -18.53 3.24
CA TYR A 71 17.87 -19.94 2.95
C TYR A 71 19.35 -20.23 2.63
N LEU A 72 19.99 -19.44 1.76
CA LEU A 72 21.35 -19.68 1.30
C LEU A 72 22.42 -19.24 2.31
N TYR A 73 22.25 -18.07 2.94
CA TYR A 73 23.29 -17.46 3.76
C TYR A 73 23.00 -17.52 5.26
N ARG A 74 21.85 -18.10 5.67
CA ARG A 74 21.40 -18.20 7.07
C ARG A 74 21.49 -16.88 7.84
N ASN A 75 21.33 -15.77 7.11
CA ASN A 75 21.60 -14.44 7.61
C ASN A 75 20.43 -13.97 8.49
N GLN A 76 20.65 -13.86 9.79
CA GLN A 76 19.62 -13.40 10.73
C GLN A 76 19.09 -11.99 10.42
N ARG A 77 19.90 -11.12 9.79
CA ARG A 77 19.45 -9.79 9.36
C ARG A 77 18.44 -9.86 8.22
N ALA A 78 18.45 -10.94 7.42
CA ALA A 78 17.44 -11.16 6.39
C ALA A 78 16.07 -11.43 6.99
N ALA A 79 15.98 -12.07 8.17
CA ALA A 79 14.71 -12.30 8.86
C ALA A 79 14.05 -10.98 9.29
N VAL A 80 14.82 -10.06 9.87
CA VAL A 80 14.33 -8.72 10.25
C VAL A 80 13.88 -7.93 9.02
N ASN A 81 14.64 -7.99 7.93
CA ASN A 81 14.27 -7.32 6.69
C ASN A 81 12.99 -7.90 6.08
N LEU A 82 12.81 -9.22 6.15
CA LEU A 82 11.64 -9.91 5.61
C LEU A 82 10.37 -9.48 6.37
N VAL A 83 10.44 -9.35 7.70
CA VAL A 83 9.31 -8.85 8.50
C VAL A 83 9.01 -7.38 8.20
N LEU A 84 10.02 -6.51 8.26
CA LEU A 84 9.80 -5.07 8.14
C LEU A 84 9.46 -4.64 6.71
N PHE A 85 10.16 -5.16 5.70
CA PHE A 85 10.06 -4.67 4.31
C PHE A 85 9.28 -5.59 3.39
N SER A 86 8.79 -6.73 3.90
CA SER A 86 7.95 -7.62 3.12
C SER A 86 6.62 -7.85 3.79
N VAL A 87 6.60 -8.36 5.02
CA VAL A 87 5.34 -8.67 5.73
C VAL A 87 4.50 -7.43 5.97
N MET A 88 5.07 -6.36 6.53
CA MET A 88 4.34 -5.12 6.81
C MET A 88 3.74 -4.48 5.55
N PRO A 89 4.51 -4.25 4.46
CA PRO A 89 3.96 -3.80 3.18
C PRO A 89 2.89 -4.74 2.61
N SER A 90 3.07 -6.05 2.69
CA SER A 90 2.08 -7.03 2.21
C SER A 90 0.75 -6.94 2.96
N ILE A 91 0.78 -6.77 4.29
CA ILE A 91 -0.44 -6.59 5.09
C ILE A 91 -1.16 -5.30 4.67
N ALA A 92 -0.41 -4.22 4.45
CA ALA A 92 -0.97 -2.95 4.03
C ALA A 92 -1.62 -3.02 2.65
N LEU A 93 -0.94 -3.65 1.67
CA LEU A 93 -1.47 -3.89 0.34
C LEU A 93 -2.73 -4.77 0.38
N TYR A 94 -2.71 -5.83 1.19
CA TYR A 94 -3.87 -6.71 1.37
C TYR A 94 -5.08 -5.96 1.95
N ARG A 95 -4.86 -5.17 3.02
CA ARG A 95 -5.91 -4.33 3.63
C ARG A 95 -6.47 -3.32 2.63
N PHE A 96 -5.62 -2.67 1.85
CA PHE A 96 -6.03 -1.72 0.82
C PHE A 96 -6.92 -2.39 -0.24
N ASN A 97 -6.52 -3.56 -0.73
CA ASN A 97 -7.33 -4.32 -1.67
C ASN A 97 -8.67 -4.79 -1.06
N ALA A 98 -8.64 -5.30 0.17
CA ALA A 98 -9.85 -5.77 0.85
C ALA A 98 -10.85 -4.63 1.08
N TRP A 99 -10.39 -3.46 1.53
CA TRP A 99 -11.20 -2.27 1.69
C TRP A 99 -11.76 -1.76 0.35
N PHE A 100 -10.92 -1.72 -0.70
CA PHE A 100 -11.35 -1.32 -2.04
C PHE A 100 -12.48 -2.23 -2.56
N VAL A 101 -12.35 -3.54 -2.38
CA VAL A 101 -13.38 -4.51 -2.80
C VAL A 101 -14.64 -4.42 -1.93
N SER A 102 -14.54 -4.09 -0.64
CA SER A 102 -15.71 -4.04 0.24
C SER A 102 -16.51 -2.75 0.17
N GLU A 103 -15.85 -1.61 -0.08
CA GLU A 103 -16.51 -0.29 -0.04
C GLU A 103 -16.71 0.36 -1.40
N ILE A 104 -15.91 0.01 -2.42
CA ILE A 104 -15.95 0.70 -3.73
C ILE A 104 -16.56 -0.17 -4.83
N LEU A 105 -16.33 -1.49 -4.81
CA LEU A 105 -16.85 -2.44 -5.79
C LEU A 105 -18.17 -3.06 -5.34
#